data_AF-A0A2G5I185-F1
#
_entry.id   AF-A0A2G5I185-F1
#
_cell.length_a   1.000
_cell.length_b   1.000
_cell.length_c   1.000
_cell.angle_alpha   90.00
_cell.angle_beta   90.00
_cell.angle_gamma   90.00
#
_symmetry.space_group_name_H-M   'P 1'
#
loop_
_entity.id
_entity.type
_entity.pdbx_description
1 polymer ?
#
loop_
_entity_poly.entity_id
_entity_poly.type
_entity_poly.pdbx_seq_one_letter_code
_entity_poly.pdbx_strand_id
1 'polypeptide(L)' 'MEWTAAIADLDAAGFPMLCALTPYGDAVFNQRQMPLLLAELDRLPAACGGEWVAQARELCQVVERGSHLYLWFLGD' A
#
# COMPACT_ATOMS: atom_id res chain seq x y z
N MET A 1 -8.60 9.93 -9.31
CA MET A 1 -9.32 8.63 -9.31
C MET A 1 -8.89 7.69 -10.45
N GLU A 2 -7.80 7.96 -11.17
CA GLU A 2 -7.29 7.00 -12.18
C GLU A 2 -6.31 5.98 -11.60
N TRP A 3 -5.58 6.33 -10.55
CA TRP A 3 -4.61 5.43 -9.91
C TRP A 3 -5.25 4.27 -9.15
N THR A 4 -6.47 4.44 -8.61
CA THR A 4 -7.22 3.39 -7.92
C THR A 4 -7.65 2.26 -8.86
N ALA A 5 -8.08 2.60 -10.08
CA ALA A 5 -8.35 1.61 -11.11
C ALA A 5 -7.07 0.89 -11.54
N ALA A 6 -5.96 1.61 -11.68
CA ALA A 6 -4.67 1.03 -12.03
C ALA A 6 -4.09 0.11 -10.93
N ILE A 7 -4.42 0.32 -9.65
CA ILE A 7 -4.08 -0.61 -8.57
C ILE A 7 -4.90 -1.89 -8.66
N ALA A 8 -6.19 -1.79 -8.99
CA ALA A 8 -7.06 -2.96 -9.15
C ALA A 8 -6.56 -3.91 -10.25
N ASP A 9 -5.85 -3.38 -11.25
CA ASP A 9 -5.24 -4.15 -12.35
C ASP A 9 -3.84 -4.71 -12.02
N LEU A 10 -3.30 -4.49 -10.82
CA LEU A 10 -2.01 -5.06 -10.44
C LEU A 10 -2.07 -6.59 -10.39
N ASP A 11 -1.00 -7.23 -10.87
CA ASP A 11 -0.83 -8.68 -10.75
C ASP A 11 -0.58 -9.07 -9.29
N ALA A 12 -1.49 -9.87 -8.72
CA ALA A 12 -1.42 -10.36 -7.35
C ALA A 12 -0.18 -11.21 -7.06
N ALA A 13 0.46 -11.80 -8.07
CA ALA A 13 1.72 -12.52 -7.88
C ALA A 13 2.91 -11.57 -7.66
N GLY A 14 2.88 -10.37 -8.25
CA GLY A 14 3.95 -9.37 -8.15
C GLY A 14 3.74 -8.33 -7.04
N PHE A 15 2.49 -8.12 -6.63
CA PHE A 15 2.05 -7.09 -5.67
C PHE A 15 1.01 -7.59 -4.66
N PRO A 16 1.30 -8.67 -3.90
CA PRO A 16 0.34 -9.26 -2.98
C PRO A 16 -0.16 -8.32 -1.87
N MET A 17 0.63 -7.33 -1.42
CA MET A 17 0.16 -6.35 -0.43
C MET A 17 -0.74 -5.30 -1.09
N LEU A 18 -0.32 -4.70 -2.20
CA LEU A 18 -1.10 -3.66 -2.87
C LEU A 18 -2.37 -4.19 -3.53
N CYS A 19 -2.41 -5.46 -3.98
CA CYS A 19 -3.65 -6.08 -4.45
C CYS A 19 -4.68 -6.29 -3.33
N ALA A 20 -4.29 -6.23 -2.05
CA ALA A 20 -5.24 -6.21 -0.95
C ALA A 20 -5.92 -4.85 -0.77
N LEU A 21 -5.41 -3.79 -1.41
CA LEU A 21 -6.06 -2.47 -1.45
C LEU A 21 -7.23 -2.51 -2.44
N THR A 22 -8.41 -2.86 -1.96
CA THR A 22 -9.64 -2.78 -2.75
C THR A 22 -10.24 -1.36 -2.65
N PRO A 23 -10.71 -0.73 -3.74
CA PRO A 23 -11.22 0.65 -3.69
C PRO A 23 -12.31 0.90 -2.64
N TYR A 24 -13.13 -0.11 -2.35
CA TYR A 24 -14.28 -0.04 -1.45
C TYR A 24 -14.10 -0.83 -0.15
N GLY A 25 -12.88 -1.28 0.12
CA GLY A 25 -12.61 -2.19 1.24
C GLY A 25 -11.36 -1.80 2.00
N ASP A 26 -11.47 -1.98 3.30
CA ASP A 26 -10.42 -1.68 4.23
C ASP A 26 -9.29 -2.71 4.17
N ALA A 27 -8.05 -2.23 4.27
CA ALA A 27 -6.88 -3.07 4.37
C ALA A 27 -6.03 -2.68 5.58
N VAL A 28 -5.70 -3.66 6.41
CA VAL A 28 -4.87 -3.46 7.61
C VAL A 28 -3.58 -4.27 7.49
N PHE A 29 -2.46 -3.59 7.66
CA PHE A 29 -1.12 -4.18 7.64
C PHE A 29 -0.44 -3.99 8.98
N ASN A 30 0.21 -5.03 9.47
CA ASN A 30 1.01 -4.98 10.69
C ASN A 30 2.47 -4.62 10.40
N GLN A 31 3.24 -4.39 11.47
CA GLN A 31 4.67 -4.06 11.40
C GLN A 31 5.49 -5.04 10.54
N ARG A 32 5.19 -6.35 10.57
CA ARG A 32 5.92 -7.36 9.79
C ARG A 32 5.65 -7.26 8.29
N GLN A 33 4.56 -6.62 7.89
CA GLN A 33 4.19 -6.43 6.48
C GLN A 33 4.73 -5.12 5.91
N MET A 34 5.20 -4.18 6.75
CA MET A 34 5.72 -2.88 6.29
C MET A 34 6.87 -3.00 5.29
N PRO A 35 7.88 -3.87 5.50
CA PRO A 35 8.97 -4.01 4.52
C PRO A 35 8.49 -4.57 3.17
N LEU A 36 7.47 -5.44 3.19
CA LEU A 36 6.89 -6.00 1.96
C LEU A 36 6.11 -4.93 1.19
N LEU A 37 5.28 -4.17 1.90
CA LEU A 37 4.50 -3.08 1.33
C LEU A 37 5.41 -1.97 0.77
N LEU A 38 6.47 -1.59 1.49
CA LEU A 38 7.48 -0.64 1.00
C LEU A 38 8.16 -1.13 -0.29
N ALA A 39 8.58 -2.39 -0.34
CA ALA A 39 9.21 -2.97 -1.53
C ALA A 39 8.26 -3.05 -2.74
N GLU A 40 6.96 -3.16 -2.52
CA GLU A 40 5.94 -3.07 -3.57
C GLU A 40 5.74 -1.62 -4.04
N LEU A 41 5.64 -0.66 -3.11
CA LEU A 41 5.57 0.77 -3.42
C LEU A 41 6.81 1.29 -4.18
N ASP A 42 7.97 0.68 -4.00
CA ASP A 42 9.21 0.98 -4.73
C ASP A 42 9.21 0.49 -6.19
N ARG A 43 8.46 -0.57 -6.48
CA ARG A 43 8.38 -1.17 -7.82
C ARG A 43 7.08 -0.80 -8.55
N LEU A 44 6.27 0.06 -7.95
CA LEU A 44 4.96 0.40 -8.46
C LEU A 44 5.08 1.06 -9.86
N PRO A 45 4.27 0.63 -10.85
CA PRO A 45 4.27 1.29 -12.16
C PRO A 45 3.91 2.77 -12.03
N ALA A 46 4.54 3.62 -12.85
CA ALA A 46 4.32 5.07 -12.82
C ALA A 46 2.84 5.48 -12.99
N ALA A 47 2.05 4.68 -13.72
CA ALA A 47 0.62 4.88 -13.91
C ALA A 47 -0.22 4.73 -12.62
N CYS A 48 0.25 3.92 -11.66
CA CYS A 48 -0.39 3.75 -10.35
C CYS A 48 0.17 4.72 -9.29
N GLY A 49 1.16 5.54 -9.67
CA GLY A 49 1.85 6.47 -8.80
C GLY A 49 1.00 7.68 -8.38
N GLY A 50 1.65 8.63 -7.72
CA GLY A 50 1.04 9.88 -7.27
C GLY A 50 1.50 10.26 -5.86
N GLU A 51 0.96 11.36 -5.35
CA GLU A 51 1.30 11.89 -4.03
C GLU A 51 1.01 10.87 -2.90
N TRP A 52 -0.04 10.06 -3.07
CA TRP A 52 -0.42 9.02 -2.11
C TRP A 52 0.70 8.00 -1.87
N VAL A 53 1.55 7.71 -2.86
CA VAL A 53 2.67 6.76 -2.72
C VAL A 53 3.69 7.27 -1.72
N ALA A 54 4.00 8.56 -1.76
CA ALA A 54 4.92 9.18 -0.82
C ALA A 54 4.34 9.14 0.60
N GLN A 55 3.06 9.48 0.74
CA GLN A 55 2.34 9.42 2.03
C GLN A 55 2.29 8.00 2.59
N ALA A 56 1.99 7.00 1.75
CA ALA A 56 1.98 5.59 2.14
C ALA A 56 3.37 5.13 2.61
N ARG A 57 4.45 5.54 1.94
CA ARG A 57 5.83 5.24 2.36
C ARG A 57 6.16 5.83 3.72
N GLU A 58 5.81 7.10 3.94
CA GLU A 58 6.04 7.76 5.22
C GLU A 58 5.33 7.03 6.36
N LEU A 59 4.06 6.66 6.16
CA LEU A 59 3.28 5.91 7.14
C LEU A 59 3.85 4.52 7.41
N CYS A 60 4.32 3.81 6.38
CA CYS A 60 4.99 2.52 6.55
C CYS A 60 6.22 2.64 7.45
N GLN A 61 7.04 3.69 7.25
CA GLN A 61 8.22 3.94 8.09
C GLN A 61 7.87 4.32 9.53
N VAL A 62 6.72 4.97 9.76
CA VAL A 62 6.23 5.23 11.13
C VAL A 62 5.87 3.93 11.82
N VAL A 63 5.12 3.06 11.15
CA VAL A 63 4.69 1.76 11.69
C VAL A 63 5.88 0.83 11.91
N GLU A 64 6.86 0.82 11.01
CA GLU A 64 8.08 0.01 11.13
C GLU A 64 8.89 0.35 12.40
N ARG A 65 8.98 1.64 12.76
CA ARG A 65 9.76 2.14 13.90
C ARG A 65 9.02 2.05 15.25
N GLY A 66 7.70 1.90 15.23
CA GLY A 66 6.88 1.83 16.44
C GLY A 66 6.61 0.39 16.90
N SER A 67 6.20 0.25 18.15
CA SER A 67 5.72 -1.03 18.70
C SER A 67 4.20 -1.11 18.63
N HIS A 68 3.67 -2.26 18.21
CA HIS A 68 2.22 -2.52 18.16
C HIS A 68 1.42 -1.56 17.27
N LEU A 69 2.06 -0.97 16.25
CA LEU A 69 1.38 -0.13 15.27
C LEU A 69 0.89 -0.97 14.09
N TYR A 70 -0.19 -0.48 13.49
CA TYR A 70 -0.80 -1.02 12.28
C TYR A 70 -1.06 0.13 11.32
N LEU A 71 -0.90 -0.12 10.02
CA LEU A 71 -1.30 0.78 8.96
C LEU A 71 -2.67 0.36 8.45
N TRP A 72 -3.63 1.28 8.47
CA TRP A 72 -4.98 1.04 7.98
C TRP A 72 -5.28 1.94 6.79
N PHE A 73 -5.54 1.33 5.64
CA PHE A 73 -6.12 1.99 4.47
C PHE A 73 -7.63 1.87 4.54
N LEU A 74 -8.32 3.00 4.50
CA LEU A 74 -9.77 3.08 4.49
C LEU A 74 -10.27 3.17 3.05
N GLY A 75 -11.17 2.26 2.68
CA GLY A 75 -11.90 2.37 1.42
C GLY A 75 -12.97 3.46 1.49
N ASP A 76 -13.40 3.95 0.32
CA ASP A 76 -14.55 4.87 0.20
C ASP A 76 -15.85 4.11 -0.09
#